data_AF-A0A1F3P9G0-F1
#
_entry.id   AF-A0A1F3P9G0-F1
#
_cell.length_a   1.000
_cell.length_b   1.000
_cell.length_c   1.000
_cell.angle_alpha   90.00
_cell.angle_beta   90.00
_cell.angle_gamma   90.00
#
_symmetry.space_group_name_H-M   'P 1'
#
loop_
_entity.id
_entity.type
_entity.pdbx_description
1 polymer ?
#
loop_
_entity_poly.entity_id
_entity_poly.type
_entity_poly.pdbx_seq_one_letter_code
_entity_poly.pdbx_strand_id
1 'polypeptide(L)'
;MFPEKFIQRIRTQEYIYAEELREALQEPSPVSIRINPLKWDKKPLESEPVPWCATGFYLDNRPSFTLDPFLHSGCYYPQEASGMFIEQIFRQIVRTDGYLRVLDLCGAPGGKSTHLSYLIGSGGVLVANEVIKARASVLAENLAKWGSTNTIVTQNDPSAFSSLPGFFDVILVDAPCSGEGMFRERVAVNEWSEGNAFHCSERQKRILQDVWPALKGNGILIYSTCTFNPEENEGNVKWLTCRQMAEAIELNISDFKCIKEIDLQATAK
;
A
#
# COMPACT_ATOMS: atom_id res chain seq x y z
N MET A 1 -25.68 -0.33 -7.05
CA MET A 1 -25.75 1.12 -6.85
C MET A 1 -24.75 1.48 -5.77
N PHE A 2 -24.00 2.57 -5.91
CA PHE A 2 -23.07 2.99 -4.85
C PHE A 2 -23.85 3.63 -3.68
N PRO A 3 -23.32 3.61 -2.45
CA PRO A 3 -23.98 4.21 -1.31
C PRO A 3 -24.15 5.72 -1.52
N GLU A 4 -25.34 6.27 -1.25
CA GLU A 4 -25.64 7.69 -1.45
C GLU A 4 -24.68 8.60 -0.67
N LYS A 5 -24.37 8.20 0.57
CA LYS A 5 -23.42 8.91 1.44
C LYS A 5 -22.01 8.98 0.86
N PHE A 6 -21.55 7.90 0.20
CA PHE A 6 -20.28 7.89 -0.50
C PHE A 6 -20.28 8.91 -1.66
N ILE A 7 -21.33 8.89 -2.49
CA ILE A 7 -21.47 9.81 -3.64
C ILE A 7 -21.54 11.28 -3.19
N GLN A 8 -22.31 11.56 -2.13
CA GLN A 8 -22.38 12.90 -1.56
C GLN A 8 -21.01 13.38 -1.07
N ARG A 9 -20.24 12.51 -0.42
CA ARG A 9 -18.92 12.86 0.11
C ARG A 9 -17.88 13.10 -0.99
N ILE A 10 -17.78 12.26 -2.02
CA ILE A 10 -16.79 12.49 -3.09
C ILE A 10 -17.07 13.78 -3.87
N ARG A 11 -18.32 14.25 -3.92
CA ARG A 11 -18.69 15.55 -4.53
C ARG A 11 -18.25 16.76 -3.70
N THR A 12 -18.00 16.59 -2.40
CA THR A 12 -17.49 17.69 -1.55
C THR A 12 -15.96 17.76 -1.53
N GLN A 13 -15.27 16.79 -2.14
CA GLN A 13 -13.81 16.73 -2.17
C GLN A 13 -13.28 17.39 -3.45
N GLU A 14 -12.79 18.64 -3.36
CA GLU A 14 -12.37 19.45 -4.52
C GLU A 14 -11.28 18.78 -5.39
N TYR A 15 -10.49 17.89 -4.80
CA TYR A 15 -9.43 17.18 -5.52
C TYR A 15 -9.92 15.95 -6.27
N ILE A 16 -11.17 15.50 -6.05
CA ILE A 16 -11.78 14.35 -6.72
C ILE A 16 -12.74 14.82 -7.83
N TYR A 17 -12.55 14.28 -9.02
CA TYR A 17 -13.50 14.38 -10.14
C TYR A 17 -14.63 13.36 -9.92
N ALA A 18 -15.68 13.77 -9.19
CA ALA A 18 -16.64 12.85 -8.61
C ALA A 18 -17.44 12.02 -9.63
N GLU A 19 -17.85 12.61 -10.76
CA GLU A 19 -18.61 11.89 -11.78
C GLU A 19 -17.71 10.96 -12.59
N GLU A 20 -16.50 11.38 -12.93
CA GLU A 20 -15.49 10.59 -13.61
C GLU A 20 -15.06 9.40 -12.74
N LEU A 21 -14.88 9.59 -11.43
CA LEU A 21 -14.63 8.49 -10.49
C LEU A 21 -15.82 7.52 -10.44
N ARG A 22 -17.05 8.04 -10.39
CA ARG A 22 -18.28 7.21 -10.37
C ARG A 22 -18.41 6.38 -11.64
N GLU A 23 -18.05 6.92 -12.79
CA GLU A 23 -18.01 6.19 -14.07
C GLU A 23 -16.89 5.15 -14.06
N ALA A 24 -15.67 5.52 -13.68
CA ALA A 24 -14.53 4.61 -13.62
C ALA A 24 -14.72 3.44 -12.64
N LEU A 25 -15.50 3.60 -11.57
CA LEU A 25 -15.84 2.53 -10.62
C LEU A 25 -16.88 1.54 -11.17
N GLN A 26 -17.55 1.85 -12.28
CA GLN A 26 -18.46 0.94 -12.97
C GLN A 26 -17.78 0.13 -14.07
N GLU A 27 -16.59 0.58 -14.51
CA GLU A 27 -15.77 -0.11 -15.49
C GLU A 27 -14.97 -1.26 -14.86
N PRO A 28 -14.62 -2.30 -15.64
CA PRO A 28 -13.72 -3.35 -15.20
C PRO A 28 -12.38 -2.76 -14.71
N SER A 29 -11.83 -3.31 -13.62
CA SER A 29 -10.49 -2.91 -13.18
C SER A 29 -9.44 -3.28 -14.23
N PRO A 30 -8.54 -2.34 -14.60
CA PRO A 30 -7.33 -2.69 -15.33
C PRO A 30 -6.56 -3.77 -14.56
N VAL A 31 -6.06 -4.76 -15.29
CA VAL A 31 -5.30 -5.86 -14.70
C VAL A 31 -3.84 -5.50 -14.79
N SER A 32 -3.11 -5.66 -13.69
CA SER A 32 -1.68 -5.41 -13.65
C SER A 32 -0.95 -6.48 -12.85
N ILE A 33 0.31 -6.68 -13.23
CA ILE A 33 1.26 -7.56 -12.55
C ILE A 33 2.56 -6.80 -12.32
N ARG A 34 3.32 -7.22 -11.32
CA ARG A 34 4.71 -6.80 -11.13
C ARG A 34 5.63 -8.00 -11.33
N ILE A 35 6.58 -7.92 -12.25
CA ILE A 35 7.54 -9.01 -12.50
C ILE A 35 8.58 -9.09 -11.37
N ASN A 36 9.11 -10.28 -11.16
CA ASN A 36 10.23 -10.53 -10.28
C ASN A 36 11.52 -10.64 -11.12
N PRO A 37 12.31 -9.57 -11.25
CA PRO A 37 13.48 -9.56 -12.14
C PRO A 37 14.58 -10.54 -11.68
N LEU A 38 14.53 -11.06 -10.45
CA LEU A 38 15.45 -12.09 -9.97
C LEU A 38 15.15 -13.48 -10.55
N LYS A 39 13.93 -13.69 -11.05
CA LYS A 39 13.46 -14.99 -11.57
C LYS A 39 13.00 -14.92 -13.03
N TRP A 40 12.52 -13.75 -13.45
CA TRP A 40 11.96 -13.53 -14.78
C TRP A 40 12.16 -12.08 -15.21
N ASP A 41 12.97 -11.88 -16.24
CA ASP A 41 13.41 -10.58 -16.76
C ASP A 41 12.76 -10.23 -18.11
N LYS A 42 11.80 -11.04 -18.57
CA LYS A 42 11.12 -10.82 -19.85
C LYS A 42 9.89 -9.94 -19.67
N LYS A 43 9.67 -9.04 -20.63
CA LYS A 43 8.42 -8.30 -20.75
C LYS A 43 7.27 -9.30 -20.97
N PRO A 44 6.16 -9.21 -20.22
CA PRO A 44 4.95 -9.99 -20.50
C PRO A 44 4.42 -9.71 -21.92
N LEU A 45 3.87 -10.70 -22.59
CA LEU A 45 3.18 -10.49 -23.87
C LEU A 45 1.94 -9.62 -23.67
N GLU A 46 1.54 -8.83 -24.68
CA GLU A 46 0.29 -8.05 -24.65
C GLU A 46 0.19 -7.18 -23.38
N SER A 47 1.23 -6.37 -23.17
CA SER A 47 1.37 -5.56 -21.97
C SER A 47 1.95 -4.18 -22.22
N GLU A 48 1.50 -3.24 -21.37
CA GLU A 48 1.98 -1.87 -21.30
C GLU A 48 2.66 -1.61 -19.96
N PRO A 49 3.77 -0.85 -19.91
CA PRO A 49 4.44 -0.57 -18.65
C PRO A 49 3.59 0.32 -17.74
N VAL A 50 3.63 0.05 -16.43
CA VAL A 50 3.08 0.96 -15.41
C VAL A 50 4.04 2.15 -15.26
N PRO A 51 3.60 3.41 -15.49
CA PRO A 51 4.52 4.55 -15.62
C PRO A 51 5.42 4.81 -14.40
N TRP A 52 4.96 4.43 -13.21
CA TRP A 52 5.65 4.66 -11.94
C TRP A 52 6.26 3.40 -11.32
N CYS A 53 6.30 2.28 -12.04
CA CYS A 53 6.89 1.05 -11.54
C CYS A 53 7.73 0.39 -12.64
N ALA A 54 9.04 0.34 -12.46
CA ALA A 54 9.96 -0.18 -13.48
C ALA A 54 9.72 -1.67 -13.82
N THR A 55 9.08 -2.40 -12.90
CA THR A 55 8.76 -3.82 -13.04
C THR A 55 7.25 -4.09 -13.15
N GLY A 56 6.44 -3.03 -13.27
CA GLY A 56 4.98 -3.11 -13.35
C GLY A 56 4.49 -3.10 -14.79
N PHE A 57 3.49 -3.94 -15.09
CA PHE A 57 2.88 -4.03 -16.40
C PHE A 57 1.36 -4.16 -16.28
N TYR A 58 0.62 -3.34 -17.04
CA TYR A 58 -0.78 -3.56 -17.36
C TYR A 58 -0.89 -4.69 -18.39
N LEU A 59 -1.90 -5.54 -18.24
CA LEU A 59 -2.21 -6.63 -19.17
C LEU A 59 -3.48 -6.29 -19.94
N ASP A 60 -3.49 -6.61 -21.24
CA ASP A 60 -4.67 -6.42 -22.09
C ASP A 60 -5.87 -7.26 -21.60
N ASN A 61 -5.58 -8.44 -21.03
CA ASN A 61 -6.59 -9.39 -20.55
C ASN A 61 -6.21 -9.98 -19.19
N ARG A 62 -7.21 -10.39 -18.39
CA ARG A 62 -6.99 -11.10 -17.11
C ARG A 62 -6.73 -12.58 -17.37
N PRO A 63 -5.50 -13.11 -17.17
CA PRO A 63 -5.28 -14.55 -17.27
C PRO A 63 -5.81 -15.26 -16.02
N SER A 64 -5.93 -16.59 -16.11
CA SER A 64 -6.16 -17.42 -14.94
C SER A 64 -4.86 -17.55 -14.13
N PHE A 65 -4.60 -16.57 -13.27
CA PHE A 65 -3.36 -16.51 -12.50
C PHE A 65 -3.08 -17.79 -11.70
N THR A 66 -4.10 -18.42 -11.13
CA THR A 66 -3.95 -19.63 -10.30
C THR A 66 -3.58 -20.89 -11.09
N LEU A 67 -3.78 -20.88 -12.41
CA LEU A 67 -3.37 -21.97 -13.30
C LEU A 67 -2.01 -21.71 -13.98
N ASP A 68 -1.42 -20.54 -13.73
CA ASP A 68 -0.17 -20.12 -14.37
C ASP A 68 1.06 -20.60 -13.59
N PRO A 69 1.94 -21.44 -14.17
CA PRO A 69 3.19 -21.85 -13.54
C PRO A 69 4.14 -20.68 -13.19
N PHE A 70 4.07 -19.56 -13.91
CA PHE A 70 4.87 -18.38 -13.64
C PHE A 70 4.50 -17.74 -12.29
N LEU A 71 3.22 -17.73 -11.92
CA LEU A 71 2.79 -17.29 -10.59
C LEU A 71 3.39 -18.17 -9.50
N HIS A 72 3.25 -19.50 -9.64
CA HIS A 72 3.69 -20.46 -8.62
C HIS A 72 5.22 -20.51 -8.48
N SER A 73 5.94 -20.19 -9.55
CA SER A 73 7.40 -20.06 -9.54
C SER A 73 7.89 -18.71 -8.98
N GLY A 74 6.97 -17.77 -8.74
CA GLY A 74 7.25 -16.42 -8.24
C GLY A 74 7.85 -15.48 -9.28
N CYS A 75 7.58 -15.70 -10.57
CA CYS A 75 8.06 -14.88 -11.67
C CYS A 75 7.36 -13.51 -11.74
N TYR A 76 6.14 -13.41 -11.23
CA TYR A 76 5.42 -12.14 -11.08
C TYR A 76 4.44 -12.20 -9.90
N TYR A 77 3.91 -11.04 -9.52
CA TYR A 77 2.86 -10.88 -8.52
C TYR A 77 1.69 -10.07 -9.11
N PRO A 78 0.45 -10.57 -9.14
CA PRO A 78 -0.73 -9.78 -9.48
C PRO A 78 -0.96 -8.69 -8.43
N GLN A 79 -0.80 -7.43 -8.83
CA GLN A 79 -0.92 -6.29 -7.94
C GLN A 79 -1.56 -5.14 -8.70
N GLU A 80 -2.47 -4.43 -8.04
CA GLU A 80 -3.05 -3.21 -8.59
C GLU A 80 -1.97 -2.13 -8.74
N ALA A 81 -1.96 -1.46 -9.90
CA ALA A 81 -0.90 -0.56 -10.31
C ALA A 81 -0.68 0.62 -9.35
N SER A 82 -1.73 1.25 -8.82
CA SER A 82 -1.58 2.35 -7.85
C SER A 82 -0.77 1.93 -6.63
N GLY A 83 -0.97 0.69 -6.15
CA GLY A 83 -0.21 0.12 -5.04
C GLY A 83 1.29 -0.07 -5.31
N MET A 84 1.71 -0.08 -6.58
CA MET A 84 3.12 -0.15 -6.98
C MET A 84 3.86 1.18 -6.81
N PHE A 85 3.14 2.29 -6.58
CA PHE A 85 3.74 3.62 -6.38
C PHE A 85 4.66 3.70 -5.16
N ILE A 86 4.58 2.72 -4.25
CA ILE A 86 5.55 2.53 -3.16
C ILE A 86 7.01 2.54 -3.62
N GLU A 87 7.28 2.14 -4.88
CA GLU A 87 8.61 2.24 -5.48
C GLU A 87 9.13 3.67 -5.53
N GLN A 88 8.31 4.62 -5.95
CA GLN A 88 8.71 6.02 -6.07
C GLN A 88 8.93 6.65 -4.70
N ILE A 89 8.04 6.34 -3.73
CA ILE A 89 8.18 6.76 -2.34
C ILE A 89 9.52 6.27 -1.78
N PHE A 90 9.81 4.97 -1.93
CA PHE A 90 11.03 4.38 -1.39
C PHE A 90 12.28 4.95 -2.06
N ARG A 91 12.32 5.04 -3.39
CA ARG A 91 13.50 5.51 -4.13
C ARG A 91 13.84 6.98 -3.89
N GLN A 92 12.83 7.83 -3.67
CA GLN A 92 13.05 9.25 -3.46
C GLN A 92 13.47 9.57 -2.02
N ILE A 93 12.93 8.85 -1.03
CA ILE A 93 13.07 9.22 0.38
C ILE A 93 14.08 8.32 1.13
N VAL A 94 14.18 7.03 0.78
CA VAL A 94 14.97 6.07 1.55
C VAL A 94 16.40 5.98 1.02
N ARG A 95 17.37 6.28 1.90
CA ARG A 95 18.80 6.09 1.61
C ARG A 95 19.18 4.62 1.76
N THR A 96 19.90 4.10 0.78
CA THR A 96 20.29 2.67 0.68
C THR A 96 21.80 2.45 0.87
N ASP A 97 22.48 3.42 1.48
CA ASP A 97 23.92 3.41 1.76
C ASP A 97 24.33 2.57 2.98
N GLY A 98 23.36 2.01 3.72
CA GLY A 98 23.59 1.19 4.91
C GLY A 98 22.63 0.01 5.05
N TYR A 99 22.79 -0.73 6.15
CA TYR A 99 21.92 -1.88 6.44
C TYR A 99 20.51 -1.42 6.87
N LEU A 100 19.52 -1.63 6.00
CA LEU A 100 18.14 -1.19 6.24
C LEU A 100 17.33 -2.24 7.02
N ARG A 101 16.64 -1.80 8.07
CA ARG A 101 15.60 -2.58 8.75
C ARG A 101 14.25 -1.98 8.41
N VAL A 102 13.46 -2.69 7.63
CA VAL A 102 12.14 -2.23 7.16
C VAL A 102 11.05 -3.09 7.78
N LEU A 103 9.98 -2.46 8.25
CA LEU A 103 8.77 -3.13 8.71
C LEU A 103 7.64 -2.86 7.71
N ASP A 104 7.04 -3.91 7.17
CA ASP A 104 5.71 -3.83 6.55
C ASP A 104 4.70 -4.36 7.58
N LEU A 105 4.00 -3.45 8.26
CA LEU A 105 3.22 -3.78 9.45
C LEU A 105 1.92 -4.53 9.15
N CYS A 106 1.35 -4.31 7.97
CA CYS A 106 0.08 -4.87 7.50
C CYS A 106 0.29 -5.53 6.12
N GLY A 107 1.27 -6.43 6.06
CA GLY A 107 1.86 -6.86 4.79
C GLY A 107 1.02 -7.81 3.96
N ALA A 108 0.03 -8.50 4.51
CA ALA A 108 -0.72 -9.48 3.73
C ALA A 108 -1.64 -8.82 2.68
N PRO A 109 -1.73 -9.36 1.45
CA PRO A 109 -1.22 -10.66 1.03
C PRO A 109 0.26 -10.70 0.59
N GLY A 110 0.98 -9.59 0.59
CA GLY A 110 2.43 -9.56 0.33
C GLY A 110 2.87 -8.77 -0.89
N GLY A 111 1.94 -8.10 -1.61
CA GLY A 111 2.27 -7.33 -2.82
C GLY A 111 3.28 -6.20 -2.55
N LYS A 112 3.05 -5.38 -1.53
CA LYS A 112 4.00 -4.33 -1.12
C LYS A 112 5.24 -4.92 -0.45
N SER A 113 5.11 -5.96 0.37
CA SER A 113 6.23 -6.64 1.02
C SER A 113 7.25 -7.18 0.01
N THR A 114 6.77 -7.87 -1.03
CA THR A 114 7.63 -8.39 -2.11
C THR A 114 8.31 -7.26 -2.90
N HIS A 115 7.66 -6.10 -3.04
CA HIS A 115 8.26 -4.91 -3.67
C HIS A 115 9.37 -4.33 -2.80
N LEU A 116 9.08 -4.08 -1.53
CA LEU A 116 10.02 -3.51 -0.57
C LEU A 116 11.24 -4.42 -0.40
N SER A 117 11.03 -5.74 -0.29
CA SER A 117 12.11 -6.72 -0.24
C SER A 117 13.06 -6.61 -1.44
N TYR A 118 12.52 -6.40 -2.66
CA TYR A 118 13.33 -6.17 -3.86
C TYR A 118 14.08 -4.83 -3.80
N LEU A 119 13.42 -3.75 -3.38
CA LEU A 119 14.02 -2.41 -3.30
C LEU A 119 15.11 -2.29 -2.23
N ILE A 120 14.95 -3.00 -1.11
CA ILE A 120 15.97 -3.11 -0.05
C ILE A 120 17.19 -3.89 -0.55
N GLY A 121 16.98 -4.89 -1.42
CA GLY A 121 18.03 -5.78 -1.92
C GLY A 121 18.71 -6.57 -0.80
N SER A 122 19.95 -7.00 -1.03
CA SER A 122 20.74 -7.75 -0.03
C SER A 122 21.26 -6.87 1.13
N GLY A 123 21.08 -5.56 1.05
CA GLY A 123 21.57 -4.58 2.03
C GLY A 123 20.63 -4.34 3.20
N GLY A 124 19.74 -5.27 3.53
CA GLY A 124 18.81 -5.07 4.63
C GLY A 124 17.91 -6.27 4.90
N VAL A 125 16.94 -6.05 5.78
CA VAL A 125 15.91 -7.01 6.17
C VAL A 125 14.53 -6.36 6.13
N LEU A 126 13.58 -7.10 5.59
CA LEU A 126 12.16 -6.79 5.68
C LEU A 126 11.52 -7.70 6.74
N VAL A 127 10.90 -7.09 7.76
CA VAL A 127 9.95 -7.77 8.63
C VAL A 127 8.55 -7.50 8.06
N ALA A 128 7.88 -8.54 7.57
CA ALA A 128 6.52 -8.44 7.05
C ALA A 128 5.55 -9.05 8.08
N ASN A 129 4.68 -8.22 8.63
CA ASN A 129 3.75 -8.57 9.70
C ASN A 129 2.32 -8.65 9.21
N GLU A 130 1.54 -9.59 9.76
CA GLU A 130 0.09 -9.63 9.59
C GLU A 130 -0.55 -10.17 10.88
N VAL A 131 -1.48 -9.42 11.46
CA VAL A 131 -2.08 -9.75 12.76
C VAL A 131 -3.04 -10.95 12.67
N ILE A 132 -3.68 -11.16 11.52
CA ILE A 132 -4.63 -12.24 11.28
C ILE A 132 -3.90 -13.50 10.81
N LYS A 133 -3.86 -14.54 11.65
CA LYS A 133 -3.16 -15.81 11.38
C LYS A 133 -3.40 -16.38 9.98
N ALA A 134 -4.65 -16.44 9.52
CA ALA A 134 -4.98 -16.99 8.19
C ALA A 134 -4.33 -16.18 7.05
N ARG A 135 -4.30 -14.85 7.18
CA ARG A 135 -3.65 -13.96 6.20
C ARG A 135 -2.13 -13.98 6.32
N ALA A 136 -1.59 -14.18 7.53
CA ALA A 136 -0.15 -14.34 7.75
C ALA A 136 0.39 -15.60 7.04
N SER A 137 -0.38 -16.69 7.01
CA SER A 137 -0.03 -17.88 6.22
C SER A 137 0.05 -17.58 4.73
N VAL A 138 -0.90 -16.79 4.18
CA VAL A 138 -0.90 -16.37 2.78
C VAL A 138 0.30 -15.47 2.48
N LEU A 139 0.62 -14.53 3.37
CA LEU A 139 1.80 -13.68 3.28
C LEU A 139 3.09 -14.52 3.23
N ALA A 140 3.23 -15.50 4.14
CA ALA A 140 4.37 -16.40 4.17
C ALA A 140 4.51 -17.23 2.88
N GLU A 141 3.40 -17.77 2.37
CA GLU A 141 3.38 -18.51 1.12
C GLU A 141 3.83 -17.64 -0.06
N ASN A 142 3.29 -16.41 -0.17
CA ASN A 142 3.62 -15.50 -1.25
C ASN A 142 5.08 -15.03 -1.20
N LEU A 143 5.62 -14.74 -0.01
CA LEU A 143 7.03 -14.40 0.16
C LEU A 143 7.95 -15.58 -0.15
N ALA A 144 7.56 -16.80 0.23
CA ALA A 144 8.28 -18.02 -0.13
C ALA A 144 8.30 -18.26 -1.65
N LYS A 145 7.16 -18.10 -2.33
CA LYS A 145 7.08 -18.14 -3.80
C LYS A 145 7.95 -17.06 -4.42
N TRP A 146 7.91 -15.84 -3.91
CA TRP A 146 8.73 -14.74 -4.41
C TRP A 146 10.24 -15.06 -4.29
N GLY A 147 10.64 -15.71 -3.20
CA GLY A 147 11.97 -16.32 -3.04
C GLY A 147 13.06 -15.36 -2.56
N SER A 148 12.68 -14.27 -1.89
CA SER A 148 13.64 -13.37 -1.27
C SER A 148 14.25 -13.97 0.01
N THR A 149 15.55 -13.78 0.21
CA THR A 149 16.27 -14.28 1.40
C THR A 149 16.30 -13.26 2.54
N ASN A 150 15.84 -12.03 2.31
CA ASN A 150 15.90 -10.92 3.26
C ASN A 150 14.57 -10.67 3.99
N THR A 151 13.65 -11.62 4.01
CA THR A 151 12.29 -11.44 4.55
C THR A 151 12.03 -12.31 5.77
N ILE A 152 11.44 -11.72 6.80
CA ILE A 152 10.97 -12.39 8.02
C ILE A 152 9.47 -12.17 8.12
N VAL A 153 8.69 -13.22 8.34
CA VAL A 153 7.24 -13.10 8.55
C VAL A 153 6.90 -13.18 10.03
N THR A 154 6.10 -12.25 10.52
CA THR A 154 5.61 -12.22 11.89
C THR A 154 4.08 -12.13 11.95
N GLN A 155 3.51 -12.55 13.08
CA GLN A 155 2.08 -12.42 13.35
C GLN A 155 1.86 -11.78 14.72
N ASN A 156 1.95 -10.46 14.77
CA ASN A 156 1.85 -9.69 16.00
C ASN A 156 0.85 -8.53 15.86
N ASP A 157 0.22 -8.16 16.97
CA ASP A 157 -0.47 -6.88 17.09
C ASP A 157 0.57 -5.73 16.99
N PRO A 158 0.22 -4.59 16.37
CA PRO A 158 1.13 -3.44 16.27
C PRO A 158 1.80 -3.03 17.58
N SER A 159 1.09 -3.12 18.70
CA SER A 159 1.61 -2.74 20.02
C SER A 159 2.81 -3.57 20.46
N ALA A 160 2.96 -4.81 19.98
CA ALA A 160 4.12 -5.64 20.33
C ALA A 160 5.43 -5.09 19.78
N PHE A 161 5.41 -4.32 18.69
CA PHE A 161 6.60 -3.69 18.12
C PHE A 161 7.15 -2.54 18.98
N SER A 162 6.35 -2.01 19.92
CA SER A 162 6.85 -1.04 20.91
C SER A 162 7.99 -1.58 21.79
N SER A 163 8.16 -2.91 21.86
CA SER A 163 9.29 -3.58 22.51
C SER A 163 10.63 -3.45 21.76
N LEU A 164 10.60 -2.92 20.52
CA LEU A 164 11.77 -2.68 19.67
C LEU A 164 11.93 -1.17 19.40
N PRO A 165 12.15 -0.34 20.44
CA PRO A 165 12.16 1.11 20.29
C PRO A 165 13.30 1.55 19.37
N GLY A 166 12.97 2.39 18.37
CA GLY A 166 13.95 2.91 17.42
C GLY A 166 14.70 1.81 16.65
N PHE A 167 14.05 0.71 16.32
CA PHE A 167 14.69 -0.40 15.61
C PHE A 167 14.60 -0.27 14.09
N PHE A 168 13.47 0.20 13.56
CA PHE A 168 13.23 0.25 12.12
C PHE A 168 13.64 1.58 11.50
N ASP A 169 14.33 1.50 10.36
CA ASP A 169 14.70 2.65 9.53
C ASP A 169 13.50 3.13 8.71
N VAL A 170 12.67 2.20 8.26
CA VAL A 170 11.44 2.47 7.50
C VAL A 170 10.30 1.60 8.04
N ILE A 171 9.12 2.18 8.22
CA ILE A 171 7.89 1.46 8.54
C ILE A 171 6.84 1.78 7.48
N LEU A 172 6.30 0.76 6.82
CA LEU A 172 5.11 0.84 5.98
C LEU A 172 3.88 0.41 6.80
N VAL A 173 2.87 1.27 6.83
CA VAL A 173 1.54 0.99 7.33
C VAL A 173 0.56 1.11 6.15
N ASP A 174 0.41 0.02 5.40
CA ASP A 174 -0.67 -0.13 4.43
C ASP A 174 -1.96 -0.52 5.16
N ALA A 175 -2.67 0.48 5.64
CA ALA A 175 -3.60 0.29 6.73
C ALA A 175 -4.91 -0.37 6.28
N PRO A 176 -5.53 -1.23 7.11
CA PRO A 176 -6.87 -1.72 6.85
C PRO A 176 -7.84 -0.53 6.82
N CYS A 177 -8.53 -0.35 5.70
CA CYS A 177 -9.41 0.80 5.47
C CYS A 177 -10.82 0.39 5.02
N SER A 178 -11.69 1.37 4.83
CA SER A 178 -13.05 1.16 4.29
C SER A 178 -13.10 0.64 2.86
N GLY A 179 -11.96 0.63 2.14
CA GLY A 179 -11.80 -0.08 0.87
C GLY A 179 -12.58 0.50 -0.31
N GLU A 180 -12.80 1.81 -0.34
CA GLU A 180 -13.63 2.45 -1.38
C GLU A 180 -13.02 2.35 -2.78
N GLY A 181 -11.69 2.23 -2.90
CA GLY A 181 -11.02 1.92 -4.16
C GLY A 181 -11.36 0.52 -4.69
N MET A 182 -11.90 -0.36 -3.86
CA MET A 182 -12.36 -1.71 -4.23
C MET A 182 -13.83 -1.75 -4.65
N PHE A 183 -14.53 -0.62 -4.76
CA PHE A 183 -15.97 -0.57 -5.09
C PHE A 183 -16.34 -1.12 -6.48
N ARG A 184 -15.36 -1.40 -7.34
CA ARG A 184 -15.55 -2.22 -8.54
C ARG A 184 -16.00 -3.64 -8.20
N GLU A 185 -15.68 -4.13 -7.01
CA GLU A 185 -16.18 -5.39 -6.45
C GLU A 185 -17.44 -5.15 -5.61
N ARG A 186 -18.54 -5.84 -5.94
CA ARG A 186 -19.84 -5.64 -5.28
C ARG A 186 -19.83 -5.99 -3.79
N VAL A 187 -18.95 -6.90 -3.37
CA VAL A 187 -18.79 -7.27 -1.96
C VAL A 187 -18.32 -6.06 -1.14
N ALA A 188 -17.29 -5.34 -1.62
CA ALA A 188 -16.78 -4.15 -0.95
C ALA A 188 -17.85 -3.06 -0.79
N VAL A 189 -18.73 -2.90 -1.79
CA VAL A 189 -19.85 -1.94 -1.73
C VAL A 189 -20.86 -2.32 -0.63
N ASN A 190 -21.14 -3.62 -0.47
CA ASN A 190 -22.13 -4.12 0.49
C ASN A 190 -21.62 -4.10 1.93
N GLU A 191 -20.31 -4.21 2.13
CA GLU A 191 -19.67 -4.18 3.46
C GLU A 191 -19.41 -2.75 3.96
N TRP A 192 -19.56 -1.75 3.08
CA TRP A 192 -19.31 -0.36 3.41
C TRP A 192 -20.46 0.29 4.19
N SER A 193 -20.10 1.10 5.19
CA SER A 193 -21.01 2.03 5.90
C SER A 193 -20.21 3.18 6.52
N GLU A 194 -20.86 4.31 6.80
CA GLU A 194 -20.22 5.44 7.50
C GLU A 194 -19.65 5.01 8.87
N GLY A 195 -20.37 4.15 9.59
CA GLY A 195 -19.92 3.59 10.86
C GLY A 195 -18.66 2.73 10.70
N ASN A 196 -18.62 1.84 9.69
CA ASN A 196 -17.42 1.05 9.41
C ASN A 196 -16.23 1.93 9.03
N ALA A 197 -16.44 2.94 8.19
CA ALA A 197 -15.40 3.87 7.77
C ALA A 197 -14.83 4.69 8.95
N PHE A 198 -15.69 5.11 9.89
CA PHE A 198 -15.27 5.71 11.15
C PHE A 198 -14.43 4.74 12.01
N HIS A 199 -14.88 3.49 12.17
CA HIS A 199 -14.11 2.47 12.90
C HIS A 199 -12.75 2.17 12.25
N CYS A 200 -12.66 2.20 10.92
CA CYS A 200 -11.40 2.10 10.19
C CYS A 200 -10.45 3.25 10.52
N SER A 201 -10.93 4.50 10.48
CA SER A 201 -10.12 5.68 10.85
C SER A 201 -9.57 5.57 12.27
N GLU A 202 -10.40 5.25 13.26
CA GLU A 202 -9.94 5.10 14.65
C GLU A 202 -8.96 3.95 14.84
N ARG A 203 -9.17 2.83 14.12
CA ARG A 203 -8.23 1.71 14.12
C ARG A 203 -6.88 2.12 13.52
N GLN A 204 -6.88 2.84 12.41
CA GLN A 204 -5.66 3.33 11.75
C GLN A 204 -4.85 4.24 12.68
N LYS A 205 -5.50 5.17 13.39
CA LYS A 205 -4.86 6.00 14.43
C LYS A 205 -4.20 5.14 15.51
N ARG A 206 -4.92 4.14 16.05
CA ARG A 206 -4.34 3.20 17.02
C ARG A 206 -3.10 2.50 16.45
N ILE A 207 -3.19 1.93 15.24
CA ILE A 207 -2.07 1.22 14.59
C ILE A 207 -0.84 2.15 14.47
N LEU A 208 -1.05 3.38 14.00
CA LEU A 208 0.00 4.39 13.86
C LEU A 208 0.64 4.74 15.20
N GLN A 209 -0.16 4.94 16.26
CA GLN A 209 0.35 5.21 17.61
C GLN A 209 1.13 4.04 18.20
N ASP A 210 0.61 2.82 18.03
CA ASP A 210 1.18 1.61 18.62
C ASP A 210 2.56 1.28 18.02
N VAL A 211 2.74 1.50 16.70
CA VAL A 211 4.01 1.20 16.00
C VAL A 211 5.01 2.36 16.07
N TRP A 212 4.57 3.59 16.33
CA TRP A 212 5.42 4.79 16.33
C TRP A 212 6.72 4.64 17.13
N PRO A 213 6.73 4.09 18.36
CA PRO A 213 7.97 3.95 19.14
C PRO A 213 9.02 3.07 18.47
N ALA A 214 8.63 2.17 17.57
CA ALA A 214 9.54 1.25 16.88
C ALA A 214 10.32 1.93 15.75
N LEU A 215 9.89 3.12 15.30
CA LEU A 215 10.57 3.91 14.28
C LEU A 215 11.79 4.62 14.89
N LYS A 216 12.92 4.57 14.17
CA LYS A 216 14.11 5.34 14.53
C LYS A 216 13.85 6.85 14.50
N GLY A 217 14.62 7.60 15.30
CA GLY A 217 14.72 9.04 15.11
C GLY A 217 15.18 9.34 13.67
N ASN A 218 14.49 10.25 12.99
CA ASN A 218 14.64 10.54 11.56
C ASN A 218 14.37 9.34 10.62
N GLY A 219 13.69 8.30 11.10
CA GLY A 219 13.20 7.21 10.28
C GLY A 219 12.00 7.63 9.42
N ILE A 220 11.67 6.80 8.42
CA ILE A 220 10.58 7.08 7.48
C ILE A 220 9.35 6.24 7.80
N LEU A 221 8.20 6.89 8.01
CA LEU A 221 6.91 6.23 8.08
C LEU A 221 6.15 6.46 6.77
N ILE A 222 5.80 5.38 6.08
CA ILE A 222 4.94 5.40 4.91
C ILE A 222 3.56 4.95 5.35
N TYR A 223 2.57 5.84 5.23
CA TYR A 223 1.16 5.52 5.48
C TYR A 223 0.42 5.47 4.15
N SER A 224 -0.30 4.37 3.89
CA SER A 224 -1.13 4.23 2.69
C SER A 224 -2.47 3.58 3.00
N THR A 225 -3.47 3.91 2.19
CA THR A 225 -4.80 3.30 2.20
C THR A 225 -5.27 3.09 0.76
N CYS A 226 -6.31 2.26 0.56
CA CYS A 226 -7.03 2.16 -0.71
C CYS A 226 -8.46 2.73 -0.62
N THR A 227 -8.62 3.85 0.08
CA THR A 227 -9.92 4.53 0.26
C THR A 227 -9.86 6.00 -0.12
N PHE A 228 -11.01 6.59 -0.47
CA PHE A 228 -11.14 8.02 -0.77
C PHE A 228 -11.65 8.82 0.44
N ASN A 229 -11.84 8.17 1.59
CA ASN A 229 -12.37 8.80 2.78
C ASN A 229 -11.35 9.74 3.46
N PRO A 230 -11.64 11.05 3.58
CA PRO A 230 -10.68 12.00 4.14
C PRO A 230 -10.37 11.75 5.62
N GLU A 231 -11.31 11.17 6.39
CA GLU A 231 -11.08 10.81 7.80
C GLU A 231 -10.04 9.70 7.96
N GLU A 232 -9.88 8.85 6.96
CA GLU A 232 -8.87 7.78 6.94
C GLU A 232 -7.55 8.27 6.34
N ASN A 233 -7.58 9.33 5.54
CA ASN A 233 -6.44 9.87 4.81
C ASN A 233 -5.88 11.11 5.52
N GLU A 234 -6.27 12.31 5.07
CA GLU A 234 -5.78 13.59 5.58
C GLU A 234 -6.03 13.75 7.07
N GLY A 235 -7.17 13.27 7.58
CA GLY A 235 -7.51 13.30 9.00
C GLY A 235 -6.49 12.55 9.87
N ASN A 236 -6.06 11.37 9.43
CA ASN A 236 -5.07 10.56 10.15
C ASN A 236 -3.66 11.13 10.04
N VAL A 237 -3.29 11.65 8.88
CA VAL A 237 -2.00 12.33 8.70
C VAL A 237 -1.92 13.54 9.64
N LYS A 238 -2.94 14.41 9.64
CA LYS A 238 -3.03 15.57 10.54
C LYS A 238 -2.99 15.17 12.01
N TRP A 239 -3.76 14.16 12.39
CA TRP A 239 -3.77 13.64 13.75
C TRP A 239 -2.38 13.16 14.20
N LEU A 240 -1.65 12.48 13.31
CA LEU A 240 -0.32 11.96 13.59
C LEU A 240 0.70 13.10 13.75
N THR A 241 0.74 14.04 12.81
CA THR A 241 1.68 15.18 12.81
C THR A 241 1.44 16.16 13.96
N CYS A 242 0.20 16.24 14.48
CA CYS A 242 -0.11 17.05 15.67
C CYS A 242 0.31 16.38 16.98
N ARG A 243 0.41 15.05 17.02
CA ARG A 243 0.71 14.28 18.25
C ARG A 243 2.16 13.85 18.36
N GLN A 244 2.81 13.65 17.23
CA GLN A 244 4.18 13.16 17.14
C GLN A 244 5.07 14.22 16.51
N MET A 245 6.37 14.10 16.75
CA MET A 245 7.37 14.91 16.04
C MET A 245 7.58 14.34 14.63
N ALA A 246 6.57 14.52 13.78
CA ALA A 246 6.55 14.05 12.38
C ALA A 246 6.42 15.24 11.43
N GLU A 247 7.13 15.18 10.32
CA GLU A 247 7.02 16.14 9.21
C GLU A 247 6.61 15.38 7.94
N ALA A 248 5.66 15.93 7.20
CA ALA A 248 5.27 15.37 5.91
C ALA A 248 6.38 15.65 4.88
N ILE A 249 6.76 14.63 4.11
CA ILE A 249 7.80 14.75 3.09
C ILE A 249 7.11 14.84 1.73
N GLU A 250 7.40 15.91 0.99
CA GLU A 250 6.93 16.10 -0.38
C GLU A 250 7.65 15.15 -1.34
N LEU A 251 6.92 14.63 -2.32
CA LEU A 251 7.44 13.75 -3.36
C LEU A 251 7.48 14.48 -4.70
N ASN A 252 8.55 14.29 -5.46
CA ASN A 252 8.56 14.76 -6.83
C ASN A 252 7.70 13.84 -7.71
N ILE A 253 6.56 14.36 -8.16
CA ILE A 253 5.61 13.66 -9.03
C ILE A 253 5.49 14.27 -10.44
N SER A 254 6.39 15.19 -10.82
CA SER A 254 6.32 15.91 -12.10
C SER A 254 6.24 14.98 -13.33
N ASP A 255 6.86 13.81 -13.22
CA ASP A 255 6.94 12.81 -14.28
C ASP A 255 5.67 11.94 -14.38
N PHE A 256 4.78 12.01 -13.38
CA PHE A 256 3.60 11.15 -13.27
C PHE A 256 2.29 11.95 -13.39
N LYS A 257 1.89 12.28 -14.62
CA LYS A 257 0.73 13.14 -14.94
C LYS A 257 -0.62 12.69 -14.34
N CYS A 258 -0.77 11.39 -14.05
CA CYS A 258 -1.97 10.80 -13.49
C CYS A 258 -1.96 10.74 -11.95
N ILE A 259 -0.90 11.24 -11.32
CA ILE A 259 -0.76 11.32 -9.87
C ILE A 259 -1.00 12.77 -9.47
N LYS A 260 -1.88 12.96 -8.49
CA LYS A 260 -2.24 14.28 -7.99
C LYS A 260 -1.81 14.38 -6.54
N GLU A 261 -0.97 15.36 -6.27
CA GLU A 261 -0.67 15.79 -4.92
C GLU A 261 -1.83 16.64 -4.39
N ILE A 262 -2.14 16.46 -3.10
CA ILE A 262 -3.14 17.26 -2.41
C ILE A 262 -2.44 18.10 -1.35
N ASP A 263 -2.81 19.37 -1.26
CA ASP A 263 -2.34 20.23 -0.18
C ASP A 263 -3.10 19.87 1.11
N LEU A 264 -2.37 19.28 2.06
CA LEU A 264 -2.87 18.88 3.38
C LEU A 264 -3.36 20.09 4.20
N GLN A 265 -2.79 21.28 3.99
CA GLN A 265 -3.18 22.51 4.69
C GLN A 265 -4.44 23.13 4.06
N ALA A 266 -4.60 23.06 2.74
CA ALA A 266 -5.79 23.58 2.05
C ALA A 266 -7.06 22.76 2.31
N THR A 267 -6.94 21.46 2.57
CA THR A 267 -8.04 20.53 2.93
C THR A 267 -8.53 20.67 4.38
N ALA A 268 -8.21 21.79 5.05
CA ALA A 268 -8.55 22.07 6.44
C ALA A 268 -9.69 23.10 6.63
N LYS A 269 -10.45 23.42 5.57
CA LYS A 269 -11.62 24.31 5.63
C LYS A 269 -12.94 23.56 5.60
#